data_AF-A0AA35QQN9-F1
#
_entry.id   AF-A0AA35QQN9-F1
#
_cell.length_a   1.000
_cell.length_b   1.000
_cell.length_c   1.000
_cell.angle_alpha   90.00
_cell.angle_beta   90.00
_cell.angle_gamma   90.00
#
_symmetry.space_group_name_H-M   'P 1'
#
loop_
_entity.id
_entity.type
_entity.pdbx_description
1 polymer ?
#
loop_
_entity_poly.entity_id
_entity_poly.type
_entity_poly.pdbx_seq_one_letter_code
_entity_poly.pdbx_strand_id
1 'polypeptide(L)' 'MADEVEQPQTTNTVEEPLDLIKLSLDERIDEKMRNDRKLRGRLFGCYQHLNKIL' A
#
# COMPACT_ATOMS: atom_id res chain seq x y z
N MET A 1 6.06 -37.50 -16.89
CA MET A 1 6.94 -36.36 -16.59
C MET A 1 6.23 -35.14 -17.13
N ALA A 2 5.59 -34.36 -16.26
CA ALA A 2 4.86 -33.16 -16.63
C ALA A 2 5.43 -32.02 -15.79
N ASP A 3 5.92 -30.99 -16.49
CA ASP A 3 6.44 -29.72 -16.00
C ASP A 3 5.85 -29.25 -14.67
N GLU A 4 6.68 -29.22 -13.63
CA GLU A 4 6.52 -28.29 -12.52
C GLU A 4 6.89 -26.90 -13.05
N VAL A 5 5.87 -26.16 -13.48
CA VAL A 5 6.01 -24.72 -13.75
C VAL A 5 6.29 -24.06 -12.40
N GLU A 6 7.57 -23.78 -12.14
CA GLU A 6 8.02 -22.96 -11.02
C GLU A 6 7.34 -21.59 -11.13
N GLN A 7 6.22 -21.41 -10.43
CA GLN A 7 5.63 -20.10 -10.25
C GLN A 7 6.64 -19.26 -9.47
N PRO A 8 7.05 -18.08 -9.96
CA PRO A 8 7.92 -17.22 -9.18
C PRO A 8 7.19 -16.94 -7.88
N GLN A 9 7.76 -17.42 -6.78
CA GLN A 9 7.28 -17.16 -5.44
C GLN A 9 7.32 -15.65 -5.27
N THR A 10 6.17 -14.99 -5.46
CA THR A 10 6.02 -13.58 -5.12
C THR A 10 6.22 -13.52 -3.63
N THR A 11 7.43 -13.13 -3.24
CA THR A 11 7.82 -12.93 -1.86
C THR A 11 6.80 -11.96 -1.27
N ASN A 12 5.87 -12.49 -0.47
CA ASN A 12 4.92 -11.72 0.31
C ASN A 12 5.74 -10.96 1.36
N THR A 13 6.35 -9.86 0.92
CA THR A 13 7.07 -8.87 1.76
C THR A 13 6.09 -8.02 2.57
N VAL A 14 4.79 -8.28 2.43
CA VAL A 14 3.72 -7.63 3.15
C VAL A 14 3.34 -8.53 4.34
N GLU A 15 3.97 -8.30 5.49
CA GLU A 15 3.59 -8.97 6.74
C GLU A 15 2.42 -8.24 7.40
N GLU A 16 2.36 -6.91 7.24
CA GLU A 16 1.28 -6.08 7.76
C GLU A 16 0.61 -5.26 6.66
N PRO A 17 -0.70 -4.96 6.77
CA PRO A 17 -1.39 -4.08 5.82
C PRO A 17 -0.77 -2.67 5.74
N LEU A 18 -0.02 -2.26 6.78
CA LEU A 18 0.73 -1.02 6.79
C LEU A 18 1.93 -1.04 5.82
N ASP A 19 2.51 -2.22 5.55
CA ASP A 19 3.66 -2.33 4.64
C ASP A 19 3.28 -2.02 3.20
N LEU A 20 2.06 -2.37 2.77
CA LEU A 20 1.52 -1.92 1.48
C LEU A 20 1.50 -0.39 1.38
N ILE A 21 1.13 0.30 2.45
CA ILE A 21 1.11 1.78 2.50
C ILE A 21 2.54 2.34 2.46
N LYS A 22 3.49 1.67 3.14
CA LYS A 22 4.92 2.05 3.08
C LYS A 22 5.53 1.82 1.69
N LEU A 23 5.06 0.82 0.95
CA LEU A 23 5.48 0.60 -0.44
C LEU A 23 4.99 1.71 -1.38
N SER A 24 3.83 2.33 -1.08
CA SER A 24 3.27 3.45 -1.84
C SER A 24 3.75 4.84 -1.38
N LEU A 25 4.88 4.92 -0.68
CA LEU A 25 5.50 6.22 -0.39
C LEU A 25 5.93 6.90 -1.71
N ASP A 26 5.79 8.23 -1.75
CA ASP A 26 6.11 9.08 -2.89
C ASP A 26 5.16 8.93 -4.11
N GLU A 27 4.09 8.13 -3.99
CA GLU A 27 3.02 7.98 -4.99
C GLU A 27 1.82 8.91 -4.72
N ARG A 28 0.98 9.12 -5.74
CA ARG A 28 -0.32 9.80 -5.58
C ARG A 28 -1.37 8.82 -5.11
N ILE A 29 -2.02 9.14 -3.99
CA ILE A 29 -3.08 8.30 -3.41
C ILE A 29 -4.44 9.03 -3.40
N ASP A 30 -5.51 8.24 -3.51
CA ASP A 30 -6.90 8.66 -3.38
C ASP A 30 -7.49 8.10 -2.09
N GLU A 31 -7.80 8.96 -1.12
CA GLU A 31 -8.33 8.55 0.17
C GLU A 31 -9.75 9.06 0.40
N LYS A 32 -10.65 8.13 0.74
CA LYS A 32 -12.02 8.47 1.14
C LYS A 32 -12.05 8.79 2.62
N MET A 33 -12.28 10.06 2.92
CA MET A 33 -12.44 10.57 4.28
C MET A 33 -13.89 10.41 4.74
N ARG A 34 -14.12 10.64 6.04
CA ARG A 34 -15.48 10.74 6.60
C ARG A 34 -16.25 11.92 5.97
N ASN A 35 -17.57 11.87 6.03
CA ASN A 35 -18.49 12.89 5.51
C ASN A 35 -18.41 13.07 3.98
N ASP A 36 -18.22 11.98 3.24
CA ASP A 36 -18.12 11.96 1.77
C ASP A 36 -17.03 12.86 1.17
N ARG A 37 -16.04 13.19 1.98
CA ARG A 37 -14.86 13.94 1.56
C ARG A 37 -13.88 12.99 0.88
N LYS A 38 -13.16 13.52 -0.11
CA LYS A 38 -12.05 12.82 -0.76
C LYS A 38 -10.80 13.67 -0.64
N LEU A 39 -9.68 13.03 -0.41
CA LEU A 39 -8.37 13.66 -0.36
C LEU A 39 -7.49 13.01 -1.42
N ARG A 40 -6.86 13.83 -2.24
CA ARG A 40 -5.90 13.41 -3.27
C ARG A 40 -4.60 14.14 -3.03
N GLY A 41 -3.51 13.42 -2.91
CA GLY A 41 -2.21 14.00 -2.55
C GLY A 41 -1.08 13.00 -2.74
N ARG A 42 0.15 13.45 -2.53
CA ARG A 42 1.33 12.60 -2.66
C ARG A 42 1.70 12.10 -1.28
N LEU A 43 1.74 10.79 -1.08
CA LEU A 43 2.02 10.25 0.25
C LEU A 43 3.50 10.43 0.61
N PHE A 44 3.81 11.31 1.56
CA PHE A 44 5.16 11.48 2.09
C PHE A 44 5.46 10.55 3.27
N GLY A 45 4.43 10.15 4.02
CA GLY A 45 4.60 9.29 5.21
C GLY A 45 3.27 8.90 5.84
N CYS A 46 3.23 7.74 6.49
CA CYS A 46 2.10 7.25 7.26
C CYS A 46 2.57 6.57 8.55
N TYR A 47 1.85 6.79 9.65
CA TYR A 47 2.08 6.10 10.93
C TYR A 47 1.00 5.04 11.21
N GLN A 48 1.17 4.26 12.28
CA GLN A 48 0.26 3.17 12.66
C GLN A 48 -1.21 3.61 12.85
N HIS A 49 -1.46 4.86 13.27
CA HIS A 49 -2.82 5.40 13.42
C HIS A 49 -3.45 5.89 12.11
N LEU A 50 -2.83 5.62 10.95
CA LEU A 50 -3.22 6.14 9.64
C LEU A 50 -3.16 7.67 9.54
N ASN A 51 -2.40 8.31 10.43
CA ASN A 51 -2.01 9.71 10.27
C ASN A 51 -1.02 9.79 9.10
N LYS A 52 -1.40 10.55 8.07
CA LYS A 52 -0.66 10.68 6.81
C LYS A 52 -0.19 12.11 6.59
N ILE A 53 0.97 12.23 5.96
CA ILE A 53 1.51 13.47 5.41
C ILE A 53 1.33 13.38 3.89
N LEU A 54 0.60 14.33 3.31
CA LEU A 54 0.23 14.37 1.88
C LEU A 54 0.74 15.62 1.16
#